data_AF-A0A1I7W6Y5-F1
#
_entry.id   AF-A0A1I7W6Y5-F1
#
_cell.length_a   1.000
_cell.length_b   1.000
_cell.length_c   1.000
_cell.angle_alpha   90.00
_cell.angle_beta   90.00
_cell.angle_gamma   90.00
#
_symmetry.space_group_name_H-M   'P 1'
#
loop_
_entity.id
_entity.type
_entity.pdbx_description
1 polymer ?
#
loop_
_entity_poly.entity_id
_entity_poly.type
_entity_poly.pdbx_seq_one_letter_code
_entity_poly.pdbx_strand_id
1 'polypeptide(L)'
;MIKESSTLDMNVELLISESYFSITTLVNLELHQPSTIESVERVIRIILNGDKPAHFDWVITVGQGSPREFFVHRKVLANSSPILDNRFILPMAHSEDMKVILTYFYLQQIVLPSFDSFARIGRIISTLLPRTILSKFFESWEIAIINDVIKLDWQMAKGRGEHIDKEIDIIAKMSNVLHEKILFSINKFRTAVSGVRKIKE
;
A
#
# COMPACT_ATOMS: atom_id res chain seq x y z
N MET A 1 6.37 43.02 47.72
CA MET A 1 7.27 41.87 47.59
C MET A 1 6.67 40.89 46.59
N ILE A 2 7.18 40.86 45.36
CA ILE A 2 6.77 39.89 44.35
C ILE A 2 7.91 38.86 44.27
N LYS A 3 7.56 37.58 44.46
CA LYS A 3 8.48 36.43 44.36
C LYS A 3 8.77 36.22 42.87
N GLU A 4 9.99 36.52 42.44
CA GLU A 4 10.43 36.14 41.10
C GLU A 4 10.59 34.62 41.05
N SER A 5 9.78 33.98 40.21
CA SER A 5 9.94 32.59 39.80
C SER A 5 11.13 32.52 38.85
N SER A 6 12.24 31.96 39.31
CA SER A 6 13.40 31.69 38.47
C SER A 6 13.08 30.60 37.44
N THR A 7 12.81 31.00 36.20
CA THR A 7 12.64 30.08 35.08
C THR A 7 14.02 29.59 34.62
N LEU A 8 14.19 28.28 34.47
CA LEU A 8 15.40 27.67 33.93
C LEU A 8 15.18 27.38 32.45
N ASP A 9 15.83 28.14 31.58
CA ASP A 9 15.88 27.85 30.16
C ASP A 9 17.04 26.89 29.86
N MET A 10 16.70 25.69 29.38
CA MET A 10 17.66 24.71 28.90
C MET A 10 17.57 24.63 27.37
N ASN A 11 18.70 24.92 26.72
CA ASN A 11 18.89 24.61 25.31
C ASN A 11 19.42 23.19 25.19
N VAL A 12 18.60 22.30 24.63
CA VAL A 12 18.98 20.92 24.34
C VAL A 12 19.27 20.80 22.85
N GLU A 13 20.51 20.42 22.52
CA GLU A 13 20.90 20.06 21.16
C GLU A 13 20.94 18.52 21.07
N LEU A 14 20.07 17.95 20.25
CA LEU A 14 19.97 16.51 20.05
C LEU A 14 20.59 16.13 18.71
N LEU A 15 21.75 15.50 18.75
CA LEU A 15 22.40 14.92 17.57
C LEU A 15 21.94 13.47 17.40
N ILE A 16 21.07 13.23 16.42
CA ILE A 16 20.64 11.88 16.04
C ILE A 16 21.45 11.44 14.81
N SER A 17 22.07 10.27 14.89
CA SER A 17 22.78 9.67 13.76
C SER A 17 21.84 9.42 12.58
N GLU A 18 22.24 9.81 11.36
CA GLU A 18 21.47 9.59 10.13
C GLU A 18 21.10 8.13 9.90
N SER A 19 21.95 7.20 10.36
CA SER A 19 21.70 5.77 10.31
C SER A 19 20.43 5.35 11.07
N TYR A 20 19.96 6.15 12.03
CA TYR A 20 18.71 5.91 12.76
C TYR A 20 17.48 5.99 11.85
N PHE A 21 17.57 6.68 10.72
CA PHE A 21 16.43 6.93 9.83
C PHE A 21 16.55 6.25 8.45
N SER A 22 17.50 5.33 8.29
CA SER A 22 17.68 4.64 7.02
C SER A 22 16.62 3.55 6.85
N ILE A 23 15.60 3.83 6.02
CA ILE A 23 14.44 2.95 5.79
C ILE A 23 14.89 1.58 5.28
N THR A 24 15.95 1.52 4.47
CA THR A 24 16.52 0.28 3.94
C THR A 24 17.17 -0.60 5.01
N THR A 25 17.62 -0.02 6.12
CA THR A 25 18.12 -0.80 7.27
C THR A 25 17.04 -1.13 8.29
N LEU A 26 15.88 -0.46 8.21
CA LEU A 26 14.76 -0.64 9.12
C LEU A 26 13.70 -1.61 8.57
N VAL A 27 13.59 -1.73 7.24
CA VAL A 27 12.59 -2.57 6.56
C VAL A 27 13.27 -3.34 5.43
N ASN A 28 13.09 -4.66 5.41
CA ASN A 28 13.48 -5.46 4.25
C ASN A 28 12.56 -5.09 3.08
N LEU A 29 13.10 -4.41 2.06
CA LEU A 29 12.33 -3.92 0.91
C LEU A 29 12.04 -5.02 -0.14
N GLU A 30 12.53 -6.24 0.08
CA GLU A 30 12.33 -7.36 -0.83
C GLU A 30 10.89 -7.88 -0.75
N LEU A 31 10.02 -7.35 -1.60
CA LEU A 31 8.66 -7.85 -1.75
C LEU A 31 8.67 -9.18 -2.53
N HIS A 32 8.64 -10.29 -1.80
CA HIS A 32 8.56 -11.62 -2.39
C HIS A 32 7.13 -11.91 -2.84
N GLN A 33 6.90 -11.94 -4.16
CA GLN A 33 5.62 -12.39 -4.72
C GLN A 33 5.77 -13.77 -5.37
N PRO A 34 4.83 -14.69 -5.13
CA PRO A 34 4.87 -16.01 -5.77
C PRO A 34 4.70 -15.87 -7.29
N SER A 35 5.37 -16.76 -8.03
CA SER A 35 5.18 -16.87 -9.47
C SER A 35 3.75 -17.32 -9.79
N THR A 36 3.12 -16.67 -10.75
CA THR A 36 1.76 -16.98 -11.17
C THR A 36 1.71 -18.01 -12.28
N ILE A 37 0.60 -18.76 -12.32
CA ILE A 37 0.31 -19.72 -13.38
C ILE A 37 -0.69 -19.05 -14.32
N GLU A 38 -0.40 -19.06 -15.63
CA GLU A 38 -1.21 -18.37 -16.65
C GLU A 38 -2.69 -18.79 -16.62
N SER A 39 -2.98 -20.06 -16.30
CA SER A 39 -4.35 -20.56 -16.17
C SER A 39 -5.12 -19.84 -15.06
N VAL A 40 -4.49 -19.55 -13.93
CA VAL A 40 -5.10 -18.85 -12.80
C VAL A 40 -5.28 -17.36 -13.12
N GLU A 41 -4.32 -16.75 -13.80
CA GLU A 41 -4.44 -15.37 -14.30
C GLU A 41 -5.61 -15.21 -15.28
N ARG A 42 -5.84 -16.20 -16.14
CA ARG A 42 -6.97 -16.20 -17.07
C ARG A 42 -8.29 -16.29 -16.31
N VAL A 43 -8.37 -17.16 -15.30
CA VAL A 43 -9.55 -17.29 -14.44
C VAL A 43 -9.86 -15.96 -13.75
N ILE A 44 -8.90 -15.32 -13.10
CA ILE A 44 -9.16 -14.06 -12.40
C ILE A 44 -9.59 -12.95 -13.36
N ARG A 45 -9.04 -12.87 -14.58
CA ARG A 45 -9.50 -11.89 -15.59
C ARG A 45 -10.96 -12.09 -15.97
N ILE A 46 -11.39 -13.33 -16.18
CA ILE A 46 -12.80 -13.66 -16.45
C ILE A 46 -13.68 -13.16 -15.29
N ILE A 47 -13.29 -13.46 -14.05
CA ILE A 47 -14.04 -13.05 -12.85
C ILE A 47 -14.13 -11.53 -12.74
N LEU A 48 -13.02 -10.82 -12.93
CA LEU A 48 -12.96 -9.36 -12.79
C LEU A 48 -13.77 -8.63 -13.87
N ASN A 49 -13.99 -9.26 -15.03
CA ASN A 49 -14.89 -8.76 -16.07
C ASN A 49 -16.38 -8.99 -15.73
N GLY A 50 -16.69 -9.76 -14.67
CA GLY A 50 -18.04 -10.11 -14.27
C GLY A 50 -18.57 -11.38 -14.97
N ASP A 51 -17.72 -12.06 -15.73
CA ASP A 51 -18.07 -13.30 -16.41
C ASP A 51 -17.96 -14.51 -15.47
N LYS A 52 -18.61 -15.61 -15.85
CA LYS A 52 -18.63 -16.86 -15.08
C LYS A 52 -17.45 -17.74 -15.48
N PRO A 53 -16.45 -17.98 -14.61
CA PRO A 53 -15.41 -18.95 -14.91
C PRO A 53 -15.98 -20.38 -14.85
N ALA A 54 -15.29 -21.33 -15.48
CA ALA A 54 -15.68 -22.73 -15.42
C ALA A 54 -15.69 -23.22 -13.97
N HIS A 55 -16.71 -24.00 -13.58
CA HIS A 55 -16.84 -24.59 -12.25
C HIS A 55 -16.92 -23.61 -11.08
N PHE A 56 -17.35 -22.36 -11.31
CA PHE A 56 -17.71 -21.47 -10.20
C PHE A 56 -18.82 -22.10 -9.35
N ASP A 57 -18.72 -21.94 -8.04
CA ASP A 57 -19.66 -22.48 -7.05
C ASP A 57 -20.16 -21.41 -6.08
N TRP A 58 -19.73 -20.15 -6.28
CA TRP A 58 -20.08 -19.05 -5.39
C TRP A 58 -20.10 -17.68 -6.08
N VAL A 59 -20.67 -16.70 -5.37
CA VAL A 59 -20.84 -15.33 -5.83
C VAL A 59 -20.55 -14.37 -4.68
N ILE A 60 -19.70 -13.37 -4.94
CA ILE A 60 -19.52 -12.19 -4.10
C ILE A 60 -20.28 -11.04 -4.74
N THR A 61 -21.08 -10.33 -3.95
CA THR A 61 -21.80 -9.14 -4.41
C THR A 61 -21.21 -7.90 -3.76
N VAL A 62 -20.89 -6.88 -4.56
CA VAL A 62 -20.39 -5.58 -4.07
C VAL A 62 -21.48 -4.51 -4.10
N GLY A 63 -21.33 -3.49 -3.26
CA GLY A 63 -22.34 -2.44 -3.13
C GLY A 63 -22.35 -1.41 -4.26
N GLN A 64 -21.20 -1.14 -4.88
CA GLN A 64 -21.04 -0.07 -5.86
C GLN A 64 -20.23 -0.50 -7.09
N GLY A 65 -20.45 0.19 -8.21
CA GLY A 65 -19.75 -0.05 -9.47
C GLY A 65 -20.35 -1.15 -10.35
N SER A 66 -19.59 -1.51 -11.38
CA SER A 66 -19.88 -2.59 -12.33
C SER A 66 -18.56 -3.32 -12.65
N PRO A 67 -18.54 -4.66 -12.71
CA PRO A 67 -19.65 -5.58 -12.38
C PRO A 67 -19.97 -5.58 -10.87
N ARG A 68 -21.22 -5.91 -10.51
CA ARG A 68 -21.65 -6.02 -9.11
C ARG A 68 -21.54 -7.43 -8.53
N GLU A 69 -21.56 -8.43 -9.37
CA GLU A 69 -21.49 -9.84 -9.00
C GLU A 69 -20.20 -10.44 -9.55
N PHE A 70 -19.47 -11.13 -8.68
CA PHE A 70 -18.21 -11.79 -9.02
C PHE A 70 -18.35 -13.28 -8.73
N PHE A 71 -18.30 -14.09 -9.79
CA PHE A 71 -18.47 -15.54 -9.71
C PHE A 71 -17.13 -16.20 -9.36
N VAL A 72 -17.03 -16.83 -8.20
CA VAL A 72 -15.75 -17.26 -7.61
C VAL A 72 -15.79 -18.72 -7.19
N HIS A 73 -14.61 -19.28 -6.91
CA HIS A 73 -14.43 -20.64 -6.39
C HIS A 73 -14.29 -20.59 -4.86
N ARG A 74 -15.25 -21.16 -4.15
CA ARG A 74 -15.28 -21.24 -2.68
C ARG A 74 -14.02 -21.84 -2.10
N LYS A 75 -13.46 -22.87 -2.73
CA LYS A 75 -12.22 -23.51 -2.28
C LYS A 75 -11.04 -22.54 -2.20
N VAL A 76 -10.91 -21.63 -3.16
CA VAL A 76 -9.81 -20.63 -3.20
C VAL A 76 -9.94 -19.66 -2.02
N LEU A 77 -11.17 -19.21 -1.76
CA LEU A 77 -11.46 -18.28 -0.67
C LEU A 77 -11.38 -18.95 0.69
N ALA A 78 -11.93 -20.16 0.86
CA ALA A 78 -11.94 -20.91 2.11
C ALA A 78 -10.52 -21.24 2.60
N ASN A 79 -9.59 -21.53 1.68
CA ASN A 79 -8.18 -21.73 2.01
C ASN A 79 -7.53 -20.48 2.63
N SER A 80 -8.07 -19.30 2.33
CA SER A 80 -7.50 -18.01 2.73
C SER A 80 -8.33 -17.30 3.82
N SER A 81 -9.61 -17.63 3.94
CA SER A 81 -10.59 -16.99 4.81
C SER A 81 -11.64 -18.01 5.29
N PRO A 82 -11.62 -18.41 6.57
CA PRO A 82 -12.59 -19.35 7.13
C PRO A 82 -13.97 -18.72 7.42
N ILE A 83 -14.11 -17.40 7.25
CA ILE A 83 -15.32 -16.63 7.61
C ILE A 83 -16.40 -16.72 6.53
N LEU A 84 -16.04 -17.18 5.34
CA LEU A 84 -16.93 -17.25 4.20
C LEU A 84 -17.66 -18.60 4.25
N ASP A 85 -18.92 -18.60 4.72
CA ASP A 85 -19.73 -19.82 4.83
C ASP A 85 -21.05 -19.78 4.02
N ASN A 86 -21.52 -18.58 3.60
CA ASN A 86 -22.68 -18.38 2.72
C ASN A 86 -22.54 -17.10 1.88
N ARG A 87 -23.45 -16.86 0.90
CA ARG A 87 -23.45 -15.67 -0.01
C ARG A 87 -22.94 -14.43 0.70
N PHE A 88 -21.82 -13.91 0.23
CA PHE A 88 -21.08 -12.88 0.92
C PHE A 88 -21.27 -11.54 0.20
N ILE A 89 -21.95 -10.62 0.89
CA ILE A 89 -22.21 -9.28 0.39
C ILE A 89 -21.19 -8.34 1.03
N LEU A 90 -20.48 -7.60 0.19
CA LEU A 90 -19.57 -6.52 0.58
C LEU A 90 -20.23 -5.18 0.25
N PRO A 91 -21.15 -4.69 1.11
CA PRO A 91 -21.95 -3.51 0.81
C PRO A 91 -21.11 -2.24 0.69
N MET A 92 -19.94 -2.22 1.31
CA MET A 92 -19.01 -1.10 1.23
C MET A 92 -18.04 -1.22 0.06
N ALA A 93 -17.88 -2.39 -0.56
CA ALA A 93 -16.91 -2.55 -1.64
C ALA A 93 -17.41 -1.92 -2.95
N HIS A 94 -16.47 -1.36 -3.69
CA HIS A 94 -16.63 -0.98 -5.09
C HIS A 94 -16.14 -2.12 -5.99
N SER A 95 -16.64 -2.21 -7.22
CA SER A 95 -16.19 -3.22 -8.19
C SER A 95 -14.69 -3.17 -8.44
N GLU A 96 -14.09 -1.97 -8.44
CA GLU A 96 -12.65 -1.76 -8.60
C GLU A 96 -11.83 -2.35 -7.44
N ASP A 97 -12.39 -2.37 -6.22
CA ASP A 97 -11.75 -2.94 -5.04
C ASP A 97 -11.51 -4.45 -5.22
N MET A 98 -12.37 -5.12 -6.00
CA MET A 98 -12.30 -6.57 -6.20
C MET A 98 -11.06 -6.98 -6.96
N LYS A 99 -10.45 -6.10 -7.76
CA LYS A 99 -9.16 -6.38 -8.38
C LYS A 99 -8.11 -6.70 -7.33
N VAL A 100 -8.00 -5.88 -6.29
CA VAL A 100 -7.01 -6.06 -5.22
C VAL A 100 -7.33 -7.30 -4.39
N ILE A 101 -8.59 -7.42 -3.97
CA ILE A 101 -9.05 -8.50 -3.10
C ILE A 101 -8.88 -9.86 -3.78
N LEU A 102 -9.38 -10.03 -5.02
CA LEU A 102 -9.33 -11.30 -5.73
C LEU A 102 -7.93 -11.64 -6.23
N THR A 103 -7.10 -10.64 -6.56
CA THR A 103 -5.70 -10.89 -6.95
C THR A 103 -4.94 -11.53 -5.80
N TYR A 104 -5.14 -11.02 -4.59
CA TYR A 104 -4.55 -11.64 -3.42
C TYR A 104 -5.06 -13.07 -3.21
N PHE A 105 -6.38 -13.31 -3.25
CA PHE A 105 -6.91 -14.64 -3.01
C PHE A 105 -6.48 -15.70 -4.04
N TYR A 106 -6.47 -15.35 -5.32
CA TYR A 106 -6.17 -16.31 -6.40
C TYR A 106 -4.67 -16.44 -6.66
N LEU A 107 -3.93 -15.33 -6.62
CA LEU A 107 -2.53 -15.29 -7.04
C LEU A 107 -1.57 -15.13 -5.87
N GLN A 108 -2.05 -14.83 -4.66
CA GLN A 108 -1.22 -14.47 -3.50
C GLN A 108 -0.28 -13.28 -3.81
N GLN A 109 -0.67 -12.46 -4.77
CA GLN A 109 0.05 -11.28 -5.21
C GLN A 109 -0.48 -10.05 -4.50
N ILE A 110 0.45 -9.15 -4.20
CA ILE A 110 0.17 -7.90 -3.52
C ILE A 110 0.04 -6.80 -4.56
N VAL A 111 -1.16 -6.23 -4.63
CA VAL A 111 -1.47 -5.09 -5.49
C VAL A 111 -1.90 -3.94 -4.60
N LEU A 112 -1.36 -2.75 -4.86
CA LEU A 112 -1.78 -1.55 -4.16
C LEU A 112 -3.10 -1.04 -4.74
N PRO A 113 -4.07 -0.69 -3.88
CA PRO A 113 -5.28 -0.02 -4.32
C PRO A 113 -5.02 1.44 -4.70
N SER A 114 -6.03 2.10 -5.28
CA SER A 114 -6.03 3.55 -5.39
C SER A 114 -6.00 4.22 -4.02
N PHE A 115 -5.46 5.43 -3.94
CA PHE A 115 -5.27 6.16 -2.68
C PHE A 115 -6.55 6.26 -1.83
N ASP A 116 -7.68 6.56 -2.47
CA ASP A 116 -9.00 6.71 -1.86
C ASP A 116 -9.65 5.38 -1.44
N SER A 117 -9.09 4.25 -1.88
CA SER A 117 -9.62 2.90 -1.64
C SER A 117 -8.86 2.14 -0.55
N PHE A 118 -7.66 2.59 -0.14
CA PHE A 118 -6.82 1.92 0.88
C PHE A 118 -7.57 1.60 2.16
N ALA A 119 -8.17 2.61 2.80
CA ALA A 119 -8.84 2.43 4.09
C ALA A 119 -10.06 1.49 3.97
N ARG A 120 -10.72 1.48 2.82
CA ARG A 120 -11.88 0.65 2.56
C ARG A 120 -11.48 -0.81 2.35
N ILE A 121 -10.51 -1.06 1.47
CA ILE A 121 -10.00 -2.39 1.19
C ILE A 121 -9.30 -2.97 2.43
N GLY A 122 -8.52 -2.16 3.17
CA GLY A 122 -7.90 -2.60 4.42
C GLY A 122 -8.92 -3.11 5.45
N ARG A 123 -10.08 -2.45 5.60
CA ARG A 123 -11.17 -2.93 6.47
C ARG A 123 -11.79 -4.24 5.97
N ILE A 124 -12.03 -4.34 4.65
CA ILE A 124 -12.57 -5.55 4.04
C ILE A 124 -11.61 -6.72 4.25
N ILE A 125 -10.33 -6.54 3.92
CA ILE A 125 -9.29 -7.55 4.12
C ILE A 125 -9.16 -7.95 5.59
N SER A 126 -9.21 -6.98 6.51
CA SER A 126 -9.19 -7.24 7.96
C SER A 126 -10.35 -8.08 8.47
N THR A 127 -11.49 -8.03 7.76
CA THR A 127 -12.67 -8.84 8.07
C THR A 127 -12.60 -10.22 7.42
N LEU A 128 -11.97 -10.31 6.24
CA LEU A 128 -11.87 -11.55 5.49
C LEU A 128 -10.75 -12.44 5.99
N LEU A 129 -9.55 -11.91 6.21
CA LEU A 129 -8.39 -12.73 6.53
C LEU A 129 -8.26 -12.95 8.05
N PRO A 130 -7.79 -14.14 8.47
CA PRO A 130 -7.44 -14.37 9.86
C PRO A 130 -6.27 -13.49 10.30
N ARG A 131 -6.22 -13.13 11.59
CA ARG A 131 -5.18 -12.27 12.17
C ARG A 131 -3.75 -12.73 11.89
N THR A 132 -3.54 -14.05 11.79
CA THR A 132 -2.22 -14.65 11.50
C THR A 132 -1.70 -14.31 10.10
N ILE A 133 -2.59 -14.08 9.14
CA ILE A 133 -2.25 -13.71 7.76
C ILE A 133 -2.19 -12.18 7.61
N LEU A 134 -3.07 -11.45 8.32
CA LEU A 134 -3.17 -9.99 8.22
C LEU A 134 -1.85 -9.26 8.46
N SER A 135 -1.07 -9.67 9.46
CA SER A 135 0.21 -9.01 9.76
C SER A 135 1.16 -9.06 8.55
N LYS A 136 1.31 -10.24 7.93
CA LYS A 136 2.19 -10.43 6.77
C LYS A 136 1.66 -9.71 5.53
N PHE A 137 0.33 -9.68 5.37
CA PHE A 137 -0.30 -8.96 4.28
C PHE A 137 -0.02 -7.46 4.37
N PHE A 138 -0.24 -6.84 5.55
CA PHE A 138 -0.02 -5.41 5.72
C PHE A 138 1.46 -5.02 5.67
N GLU A 139 2.35 -5.85 6.21
CA GLU A 139 3.80 -5.66 6.04
C GLU A 139 4.19 -5.66 4.55
N SER A 140 3.64 -6.58 3.76
CA SER A 140 3.88 -6.61 2.31
C SER A 140 3.31 -5.39 1.59
N TRP A 141 2.17 -4.86 2.05
CA TRP A 141 1.62 -3.58 1.55
C TRP A 141 2.50 -2.39 1.91
N GLU A 142 3.02 -2.33 3.14
CA GLU A 142 3.94 -1.28 3.57
C GLU A 142 5.20 -1.27 2.71
N ILE A 143 5.80 -2.44 2.48
CA ILE A 143 6.95 -2.60 1.58
C ILE A 143 6.61 -2.12 0.16
N ALA A 144 5.44 -2.52 -0.37
CA ALA A 144 5.01 -2.09 -1.70
C ALA A 144 4.85 -0.56 -1.80
N ILE A 145 4.28 0.08 -0.77
CA ILE A 145 4.13 1.55 -0.71
C ILE A 145 5.50 2.22 -0.69
N ILE A 146 6.43 1.74 0.14
CA ILE A 146 7.78 2.29 0.25
C ILE A 146 8.50 2.19 -1.10
N ASN A 147 8.41 1.03 -1.76
CA ASN A 147 9.00 0.82 -3.08
C ASN A 147 8.43 1.77 -4.15
N ASP A 148 7.11 2.00 -4.16
CA ASP A 148 6.49 2.96 -5.07
C ASP A 148 6.93 4.41 -4.79
N VAL A 149 7.08 4.80 -3.52
CA VAL A 149 7.59 6.14 -3.13
C VAL A 149 9.03 6.33 -3.59
N ILE A 150 9.91 5.34 -3.37
CA ILE A 150 11.31 5.38 -3.81
C ILE A 150 11.37 5.52 -5.34
N LYS A 151 10.56 4.74 -6.06
CA LYS A 151 10.49 4.80 -7.52
C LYS A 151 10.03 6.18 -8.03
N LEU A 152 9.04 6.79 -7.38
CA LEU A 152 8.60 8.14 -7.71
C LEU A 152 9.71 9.17 -7.47
N ASP A 153 10.44 9.06 -6.36
CA ASP A 153 11.58 9.94 -6.08
C ASP A 153 12.65 9.86 -7.17
N TRP A 154 12.97 8.65 -7.62
CA TRP A 154 13.90 8.43 -8.74
C TRP A 154 13.39 9.02 -10.06
N GLN A 155 12.10 8.90 -10.36
CA GLN A 155 11.52 9.51 -11.55
C GLN A 155 11.60 11.04 -11.51
N MET A 156 11.36 11.63 -10.33
CA MET A 156 11.51 13.07 -10.12
C MET A 156 12.97 13.52 -10.26
N ALA A 157 13.93 12.75 -9.75
CA ALA A 157 15.37 12.98 -9.93
C ALA A 157 15.76 12.99 -11.42
N LYS A 158 15.31 11.97 -12.16
CA LYS A 158 15.52 11.87 -13.62
C LYS A 158 14.97 13.09 -14.35
N GLY A 159 13.76 13.52 -13.99
CA GLY A 159 13.10 14.69 -14.58
C GLY A 159 13.83 16.00 -14.32
N ARG A 160 14.63 16.09 -13.25
CA ARG A 160 15.51 17.23 -12.95
C ARG A 160 16.85 17.18 -13.70
N GLY A 161 17.10 16.15 -14.50
CA GLY A 161 18.36 15.98 -15.23
C GLY A 161 19.50 15.42 -14.37
N GLU A 162 19.19 14.82 -13.22
CA GLU A 162 20.17 14.13 -12.38
C GLU A 162 20.57 12.80 -13.07
N HIS A 163 21.87 12.54 -13.23
CA HIS A 163 22.40 11.37 -13.96
C HIS A 163 22.42 10.13 -13.04
N ILE A 164 21.30 9.40 -13.03
CA ILE A 164 21.01 8.32 -12.07
C ILE A 164 22.02 7.15 -12.13
N ASP A 165 22.64 6.89 -13.29
CA ASP A 165 23.52 5.73 -13.48
C ASP A 165 24.80 5.79 -12.63
N LYS A 166 25.26 6.98 -12.23
CA LYS A 166 26.35 7.15 -11.26
C LYS A 166 25.85 7.14 -9.82
N GLU A 167 24.59 7.47 -9.58
CA GLU A 167 23.99 7.46 -8.25
C GLU A 167 23.66 6.05 -7.76
N ILE A 168 23.37 5.07 -8.64
CA ILE A 168 23.14 3.67 -8.22
C ILE A 168 24.39 3.05 -7.57
N ASP A 169 25.57 3.29 -8.14
CA ASP A 169 26.86 2.82 -7.61
C ASP A 169 27.28 3.56 -6.32
N ILE A 170 26.74 4.76 -6.13
CA ILE A 170 26.97 5.63 -4.97
C ILE A 170 25.95 5.36 -3.86
N ILE A 171 24.69 5.03 -4.16
CA ILE A 171 23.62 4.67 -3.20
C ILE A 171 23.89 3.30 -2.60
N ALA A 172 24.49 2.38 -3.37
CA ALA A 172 25.06 1.14 -2.83
C ALA A 172 26.24 1.39 -1.85
N LYS A 173 26.79 2.61 -1.82
CA LYS A 173 27.98 2.99 -1.02
C LYS A 173 27.77 4.15 -0.02
N MET A 174 26.69 4.92 -0.08
CA MET A 174 26.49 6.14 0.72
C MET A 174 25.14 6.11 1.44
N SER A 175 25.23 5.87 2.76
CA SER A 175 24.10 5.69 3.67
C SER A 175 23.49 6.96 4.24
N ASN A 176 23.87 8.17 3.82
CA ASN A 176 23.71 9.33 4.72
C ASN A 176 23.00 10.57 4.14
N VAL A 177 22.94 10.79 2.82
CA VAL A 177 22.49 12.09 2.26
C VAL A 177 21.02 12.09 1.78
N LEU A 178 20.37 10.93 1.70
CA LEU A 178 19.03 10.80 1.11
C LEU A 178 17.90 11.30 2.02
N HIS A 179 18.16 11.39 3.34
CA HIS A 179 17.12 11.67 4.33
C HIS A 179 16.66 13.15 4.31
N GLU A 180 17.58 14.10 4.15
CA GLU A 180 17.22 15.52 4.07
C GLU A 180 16.42 15.85 2.81
N LYS A 181 16.71 15.20 1.68
CA LYS A 181 15.98 15.41 0.42
C LYS A 181 14.56 14.86 0.47
N ILE A 182 14.35 13.72 1.13
CA ILE A 182 13.02 13.14 1.35
C ILE A 182 12.22 13.99 2.34
N LEU A 183 12.81 14.40 3.46
CA LEU A 183 12.14 15.29 4.43
C LEU A 183 11.83 16.66 3.84
N PHE A 184 12.74 17.26 3.05
CA PHE A 184 12.50 18.50 2.32
C PHE A 184 11.34 18.36 1.31
N SER A 185 11.29 17.23 0.58
CA SER A 185 10.24 16.94 -0.39
C SER A 185 8.89 16.67 0.27
N ILE A 186 8.86 15.94 1.40
CA ILE A 186 7.66 15.72 2.21
C ILE A 186 7.14 17.03 2.80
N ASN A 187 8.04 17.91 3.29
CA ASN A 187 7.65 19.19 3.86
C ASN A 187 7.10 20.13 2.76
N LYS A 188 7.72 20.15 1.58
CA LYS A 188 7.24 20.91 0.41
C LYS A 188 5.90 20.37 -0.12
N PHE A 189 5.70 19.05 -0.10
CA PHE A 189 4.44 18.41 -0.45
C PHE A 189 3.34 18.77 0.57
N ARG A 190 3.66 18.77 1.87
CA ARG A 190 2.74 19.20 2.94
C ARG A 190 2.34 20.67 2.80
N THR A 191 3.27 21.56 2.43
CA THR A 191 2.97 22.99 2.17
C THR A 191 2.05 23.14 0.96
N ALA A 192 2.29 22.42 -0.14
CA ALA A 192 1.46 22.45 -1.34
C ALA A 192 0.03 21.96 -1.08
N VAL A 193 -0.14 20.91 -0.29
CA VAL A 193 -1.46 20.33 0.03
C VAL A 193 -2.22 21.18 1.06
N SER A 194 -1.54 21.90 1.96
CA SER A 194 -2.18 22.87 2.87
C SER A 194 -2.62 24.18 2.19
N GLY A 195 -2.12 24.46 0.98
CA GLY A 195 -2.42 25.68 0.21
C GLY A 195 -3.63 25.58 -0.72
N VAL A 196 -4.21 24.39 -0.91
CA VAL A 196 -5.36 24.20 -1.81
C VAL A 196 -6.65 24.60 -1.10
N ARG A 197 -7.03 25.87 -1.19
CA ARG A 197 -8.41 26.31 -0.91
C ARG A 197 -9.27 26.00 -2.13
N LYS A 198 -10.37 25.30 -1.89
CA LYS A 198 -11.43 25.05 -2.88
C LYS A 198 -11.93 26.41 -3.39
N ILE A 199 -11.66 26.73 -4.65
CA ILE A 199 -12.35 27.83 -5.34
C ILE A 199 -13.75 27.29 -5.63
N LYS A 200 -14.76 27.93 -5.04
CA LYS A 200 -16.16 27.70 -5.41
C LYS A 200 -16.39 28.41 -6.74
N GLU A 201 -16.73 27.65 -7.77
CA GLU A 201 -17.54 28.17 -8.88
C GLU A 201 -19.00 28.25 -8.43
#